data_AF-A0A345GYB7-F1
#
_entry.id   AF-A0A345GYB7-F1
#
_cell.length_a   1.000
_cell.length_b   1.000
_cell.length_c   1.000
_cell.angle_alpha   90.00
_cell.angle_beta   90.00
_cell.angle_gamma   90.00
#
_symmetry.space_group_name_H-M   'P 1'
#
loop_
_entity.id
_entity.type
_entity.pdbx_description
1 polymer ?
#
loop_
_entity_poly.entity_id
_entity_poly.type
_entity_poly.pdbx_seq_one_letter_code
_entity_poly.pdbx_strand_id
1 'polypeptide(L)'
;MSRTRRDKTNHSNPKSTTQPCYKMNANKILKFSQIIIACIILISCNNSKNQTPKNTIETAPILNGQYEVNFEFEQTKEHIWIFKDEFMFMISPKSETEVDYQIPVRYFVENNELYVCGIRGIFDPMTISECKGLNPRPDFEIIQIDTVASTSWKEDIYQRIQLRNMMGSNEIVTIKKILPR
;
A
#
# COMPACT_ATOMS: atom_id res chain seq x y z
N MET A 1 30.91 -19.62 -46.48
CA MET A 1 32.06 -19.06 -47.21
C MET A 1 31.54 -18.27 -48.39
N SER A 2 31.69 -16.93 -48.39
CA SER A 2 31.75 -16.13 -49.61
C SER A 2 32.27 -14.74 -49.26
N ARG A 3 33.45 -14.43 -49.81
CA ARG A 3 34.18 -13.16 -49.74
C ARG A 3 34.11 -12.52 -51.13
N THR A 4 33.87 -11.20 -51.16
CA THR A 4 34.42 -10.21 -52.13
C THR A 4 33.87 -8.85 -51.70
N ARG A 5 34.60 -7.89 -51.11
CA ARG A 5 35.86 -7.18 -51.41
C ARG A 5 35.75 -6.20 -52.61
N ARG A 6 35.73 -4.89 -52.31
CA ARG A 6 36.62 -3.81 -52.80
C ARG A 6 36.01 -2.44 -52.45
N ASP A 7 36.69 -1.64 -51.62
CA ASP A 7 37.65 -0.56 -51.97
C ASP A 7 36.89 0.74 -52.32
N LYS A 8 37.25 1.98 -51.91
CA LYS A 8 38.52 2.54 -51.44
C LYS A 8 38.29 4.02 -51.04
N THR A 9 39.00 4.48 -49.98
CA THR A 9 39.72 5.80 -49.80
C THR A 9 38.97 7.14 -49.95
N ASN A 10 39.29 8.25 -49.27
CA ASN A 10 40.34 8.64 -48.33
C ASN A 10 40.01 10.04 -47.73
N HIS A 11 40.59 10.31 -46.55
CA HIS A 11 41.07 11.61 -46.01
C HIS A 11 40.10 12.80 -45.93
N SER A 12 39.94 13.46 -44.78
CA SER A 12 41.00 14.16 -44.04
C SER A 12 40.62 14.45 -42.57
N ASN A 13 41.65 14.54 -41.73
CA ASN A 13 41.67 14.94 -40.30
C ASN A 13 42.55 16.21 -40.21
N PRO A 14 42.89 16.80 -39.04
CA PRO A 14 42.19 17.05 -37.77
C PRO A 14 42.34 18.54 -37.32
N LYS A 15 41.77 18.92 -36.15
CA LYS A 15 42.31 19.83 -35.09
C LYS A 15 41.18 20.13 -34.08
N SER A 16 41.18 19.67 -32.83
CA SER A 16 42.04 20.01 -31.67
C SER A 16 42.07 21.50 -31.35
N THR A 17 41.44 21.96 -30.25
CA THR A 17 42.13 22.45 -29.02
C THR A 17 41.15 23.07 -27.99
N THR A 18 41.24 22.54 -26.76
CA THR A 18 41.32 23.20 -25.43
C THR A 18 40.48 24.44 -25.04
N GLN A 19 39.97 24.33 -23.79
CA GLN A 19 39.35 25.35 -22.93
C GLN A 19 40.20 26.63 -22.74
N PRO A 20 39.63 27.72 -22.19
CA PRO A 20 39.73 27.90 -20.74
C PRO A 20 38.48 28.45 -20.04
N CYS A 21 38.38 28.11 -18.76
CA CYS A 21 37.52 28.73 -17.76
C CYS A 21 37.93 30.18 -17.48
N TYR A 22 36.95 31.07 -17.29
CA TYR A 22 37.13 32.32 -16.55
C TYR A 22 36.10 32.43 -15.43
N LYS A 23 36.61 32.58 -14.19
CA LYS A 23 35.89 33.11 -13.03
C LYS A 23 35.95 34.64 -13.07
N MET A 24 34.82 35.31 -12.92
CA MET A 24 34.70 36.66 -12.33
C MET A 24 33.40 36.65 -11.54
N ASN A 25 33.44 36.46 -10.22
CA ASN A 25 33.67 37.43 -9.14
C ASN A 25 32.53 38.45 -8.95
N ALA A 26 32.11 38.55 -7.69
CA ALA A 26 30.82 39.01 -7.23
C ALA A 26 30.68 40.54 -7.10
N ASN A 27 29.43 40.94 -6.90
CA ASN A 27 28.95 42.23 -6.39
C ASN A 27 29.02 43.43 -7.32
N LYS A 28 27.90 43.72 -7.98
CA LYS A 28 27.32 45.08 -7.98
C LYS A 28 25.80 45.03 -7.85
N ILE A 29 25.34 45.59 -6.74
CA ILE A 29 23.97 46.01 -6.47
C ILE A 29 23.60 47.10 -7.46
N LEU A 30 22.48 46.93 -8.16
CA LEU A 30 21.68 48.06 -8.67
C LEU A 30 20.22 47.63 -8.68
N LYS A 31 19.50 48.15 -7.68
CA LYS A 31 18.05 48.19 -7.61
C LYS A 31 17.55 48.98 -8.82
N PHE A 32 16.60 48.46 -9.58
CA PHE A 32 15.47 49.23 -10.11
C PHE A 32 14.40 48.29 -10.70
N SER A 33 13.15 48.72 -10.55
CA SER A 33 11.89 48.21 -11.09
C SER A 33 11.42 46.82 -10.64
N GLN A 34 10.50 46.88 -9.67
CA GLN A 34 9.50 45.85 -9.41
C GLN A 34 8.59 45.65 -10.65
N ILE A 35 7.88 44.53 -10.62
CA ILE A 35 6.62 44.21 -11.33
C ILE A 35 6.86 43.53 -12.70
N ILE A 36 6.31 42.31 -12.81
CA ILE A 36 6.27 41.38 -13.97
C ILE A 36 7.37 40.30 -14.03
N ILE A 37 7.68 39.61 -12.93
CA ILE A 37 8.00 38.16 -12.97
C ILE A 37 7.41 37.49 -11.72
N ALA A 38 6.11 37.67 -11.52
CA ALA A 38 5.32 36.89 -10.53
C ALA A 38 4.53 35.74 -11.19
N CYS A 39 4.79 35.44 -12.47
CA CYS A 39 3.96 34.51 -13.25
C CYS A 39 4.67 33.23 -13.72
N ILE A 40 5.89 32.93 -13.27
CA ILE A 40 6.59 31.67 -13.68
C ILE A 40 7.20 30.95 -12.45
N ILE A 41 6.38 30.73 -11.43
CA ILE A 41 6.56 29.61 -10.49
C ILE A 41 5.30 28.74 -10.57
N LEU A 42 5.01 28.25 -11.78
CA LEU A 42 4.18 27.08 -12.01
C LEU A 42 5.02 26.03 -12.75
N ILE A 43 6.27 25.85 -12.31
CA ILE A 43 7.03 24.65 -12.67
C ILE A 43 6.52 23.54 -11.75
N SER A 44 5.42 22.95 -12.18
CA SER A 44 5.22 21.50 -12.25
C SER A 44 6.00 20.70 -11.20
N CYS A 45 5.45 20.62 -9.97
CA CYS A 45 5.65 19.45 -9.12
C CYS A 45 4.89 18.27 -9.76
N ASN A 46 5.36 17.78 -10.90
CA ASN A 46 4.88 16.54 -11.47
C ASN A 46 5.91 15.44 -11.23
N ASN A 47 5.44 14.47 -10.44
CA ASN A 47 5.88 13.08 -10.44
C ASN A 47 7.22 12.78 -9.76
N SER A 48 7.29 13.11 -8.47
CA SER A 48 7.88 12.17 -7.51
C SER A 48 6.76 11.72 -6.58
N LYS A 49 5.85 10.88 -7.09
CA LYS A 49 5.08 10.00 -6.22
C LYS A 49 6.14 9.09 -5.60
N ASN A 50 6.65 9.52 -4.46
CA ASN A 50 7.39 8.67 -3.54
C ASN A 50 6.40 7.58 -3.15
N GLN A 51 6.27 6.55 -3.98
CA GLN A 51 5.86 5.25 -3.49
C GLN A 51 6.96 4.90 -2.50
N THR A 52 6.64 5.13 -1.23
CA THR A 52 7.36 4.55 -0.10
C THR A 52 7.71 3.12 -0.51
N PRO A 53 8.97 2.69 -0.38
CA PRO A 53 9.35 1.35 -0.77
C PRO A 53 8.34 0.39 -0.15
N LYS A 54 7.69 -0.43 -0.99
CA LYS A 54 6.93 -1.61 -0.56
C LYS A 54 7.94 -2.51 0.14
N ASN A 55 8.29 -2.18 1.37
CA ASN A 55 8.83 -3.13 2.29
C ASN A 55 7.75 -4.21 2.34
N THR A 56 8.10 -5.40 1.90
CA THR A 56 7.40 -6.65 2.20
C THR A 56 7.44 -6.80 3.72
N ILE A 57 6.66 -5.98 4.41
CA ILE A 57 6.37 -6.16 5.81
C ILE A 57 5.55 -7.44 5.81
N GLU A 58 6.06 -8.47 6.49
CA GLU A 58 5.27 -9.63 6.86
C GLU A 58 4.05 -9.09 7.62
N THR A 59 2.97 -8.91 6.88
CA THR A 59 1.81 -8.12 7.28
C THR A 59 0.81 -9.01 8.01
N ALA A 60 0.91 -10.33 7.84
CA ALA A 60 0.12 -11.30 8.60
C ALA A 60 0.34 -11.17 10.12
N PRO A 61 1.58 -11.08 10.65
CA PRO A 61 1.81 -10.76 12.06
C PRO A 61 1.17 -9.45 12.55
N ILE A 62 1.08 -8.42 11.70
CA ILE A 62 0.50 -7.12 12.06
C ILE A 62 -1.01 -7.22 12.28
N LEU A 63 -1.67 -8.12 11.55
CA LEU A 63 -3.10 -8.36 11.71
C LEU A 63 -3.43 -9.22 12.93
N ASN A 64 -2.47 -9.89 13.59
CA ASN A 64 -2.78 -10.76 14.71
C ASN A 64 -3.52 -10.02 15.84
N GLY A 65 -4.68 -10.52 16.25
CA GLY A 65 -5.51 -9.95 17.31
C GLY A 65 -7.00 -10.07 17.06
N GLN A 66 -7.78 -9.50 17.97
CA GLN A 66 -9.23 -9.40 17.87
C GLN A 66 -9.62 -7.98 17.46
N TYR A 67 -10.53 -7.86 16.49
CA TYR A 67 -10.94 -6.59 15.90
C TYR A 67 -12.47 -6.48 15.86
N GLU A 68 -12.98 -5.33 16.26
CA GLU A 68 -14.32 -4.86 15.94
C GLU A 68 -14.36 -4.45 14.47
N VAL A 69 -15.34 -4.92 13.70
CA VAL A 69 -15.48 -4.64 12.27
C VAL A 69 -16.66 -3.71 12.05
N ASN A 70 -16.38 -2.55 11.44
CA ASN A 70 -17.38 -1.57 11.07
C ASN A 70 -17.49 -1.51 9.54
N PHE A 71 -18.65 -1.92 9.03
CA PHE A 71 -19.04 -1.71 7.64
C PHE A 71 -19.75 -0.36 7.51
N GLU A 72 -19.37 0.42 6.49
CA GLU A 72 -19.85 1.80 6.33
C GLU A 72 -21.38 1.92 6.22
N PHE A 73 -22.06 0.86 5.75
CA PHE A 73 -23.50 0.83 5.52
C PHE A 73 -24.30 -0.13 6.43
N GLU A 74 -23.63 -1.02 7.18
CA GLU A 74 -24.29 -1.96 8.11
C GLU A 74 -24.03 -1.54 9.56
N GLN A 75 -24.76 -0.53 10.03
CA GLN A 75 -24.63 -0.01 11.40
C GLN A 75 -25.17 -0.94 12.49
N THR A 76 -25.78 -2.08 12.13
CA THR A 76 -26.60 -2.88 13.05
C THR A 76 -26.00 -4.24 13.42
N LYS A 77 -24.88 -4.63 12.82
CA LYS A 77 -24.22 -5.91 13.13
C LYS A 77 -22.76 -5.69 13.50
N GLU A 78 -22.47 -5.81 14.78
CA GLU A 78 -21.10 -5.79 15.29
C GLU A 78 -20.43 -7.12 14.94
N HIS A 79 -19.63 -7.16 13.89
CA HIS A 79 -18.83 -8.35 13.57
C HIS A 79 -17.50 -8.30 14.32
N ILE A 80 -17.04 -9.44 14.81
CA ILE A 80 -15.70 -9.58 15.40
C ILE A 80 -14.87 -10.46 14.49
N TRP A 81 -13.72 -9.95 14.05
CA TRP A 81 -12.71 -10.72 13.34
C TRP A 81 -11.54 -11.01 14.27
N ILE A 82 -11.11 -12.26 14.29
CA ILE A 82 -9.94 -12.69 15.05
C ILE A 82 -8.93 -13.24 14.06
N PHE A 83 -7.75 -12.64 14.02
CA PHE A 83 -6.61 -13.13 13.27
C PHE A 83 -5.61 -13.76 14.24
N LYS A 84 -5.23 -15.00 13.98
CA LYS A 84 -4.24 -15.71 14.77
C LYS A 84 -3.41 -16.62 13.87
N ASP A 85 -2.11 -16.36 13.83
CA ASP A 85 -1.15 -17.08 13.00
C ASP A 85 -1.52 -16.95 11.51
N GLU A 86 -2.01 -18.02 10.89
CA GLU A 86 -2.49 -18.05 9.51
C GLU A 86 -4.03 -18.20 9.40
N PHE A 87 -4.76 -18.08 10.51
CA PHE A 87 -6.20 -18.28 10.56
C PHE A 87 -6.97 -16.99 10.86
N MET A 88 -8.10 -16.83 10.19
CA MET A 88 -9.11 -15.81 10.46
C MET A 88 -10.39 -16.49 10.93
N PHE A 89 -10.93 -15.99 12.05
CA PHE A 89 -12.20 -16.40 12.62
C PHE A 89 -13.17 -15.23 12.55
N MET A 90 -14.43 -15.52 12.23
CA MET A 90 -15.49 -14.51 12.24
C MET A 90 -16.59 -14.92 13.22
N ILE A 91 -16.91 -14.00 14.12
CA ILE A 91 -17.99 -14.12 15.10
C ILE A 91 -19.02 -13.07 14.77
N SER A 92 -20.28 -13.49 14.66
CA SER A 92 -21.40 -12.60 14.36
C SER A 92 -22.47 -12.75 15.45
N PRO A 93 -22.85 -11.70 16.18
CA PRO A 93 -23.94 -11.76 17.14
C PRO A 93 -25.25 -12.03 16.41
N LYS A 94 -26.01 -13.00 16.91
CA LYS A 94 -27.33 -13.37 16.39
C LYS A 94 -28.44 -12.88 17.31
N SER A 95 -28.21 -12.89 18.62
CA SER A 95 -29.08 -12.28 19.63
C SER A 95 -28.25 -11.88 20.88
N GLU A 96 -28.90 -11.36 21.92
CA GLU A 96 -28.23 -11.03 23.20
C GLU A 96 -27.54 -12.23 23.86
N THR A 97 -27.97 -13.46 23.56
CA THR A 97 -27.47 -14.69 24.18
C THR A 97 -26.92 -15.70 23.17
N GLU A 98 -26.92 -15.38 21.88
CA GLU A 98 -26.52 -16.28 20.81
C GLU A 98 -25.52 -15.61 19.86
N VAL A 99 -24.46 -16.34 19.52
CA VAL A 99 -23.43 -15.92 18.57
C VAL A 99 -23.25 -17.00 17.52
N ASP A 100 -23.16 -16.59 16.27
CA ASP A 100 -22.82 -17.46 15.15
C ASP A 100 -21.29 -17.45 14.96
N TYR A 101 -20.71 -18.64 14.94
CA TYR A 101 -19.31 -18.85 14.59
C TYR A 101 -19.20 -19.31 13.15
N GLN A 102 -18.42 -18.59 12.36
CA GLN A 102 -18.08 -19.07 11.03
C GLN A 102 -16.90 -20.05 11.10
N ILE A 103 -16.84 -20.95 10.12
CA ILE A 103 -15.74 -21.90 9.98
C ILE A 103 -14.44 -21.10 9.83
N PRO A 104 -13.38 -21.42 10.60
CA PRO A 104 -12.10 -20.74 10.46
C PRO A 104 -11.58 -20.90 9.04
N VAL A 105 -11.08 -19.81 8.48
CA VAL A 105 -10.48 -19.79 7.14
C VAL A 105 -9.00 -19.45 7.28
N ARG A 106 -8.18 -19.94 6.35
CA ARG A 106 -6.79 -19.48 6.31
C ARG A 106 -6.74 -18.10 5.68
N TYR A 107 -5.71 -17.32 5.97
CA TYR A 107 -5.45 -16.07 5.27
C TYR A 107 -3.97 -15.89 5.03
N PHE A 108 -3.63 -15.03 4.07
CA PHE A 108 -2.28 -14.50 3.94
C PHE A 108 -2.33 -13.05 3.47
N VAL A 109 -1.25 -12.32 3.72
CA VAL A 109 -1.08 -10.96 3.21
C VAL A 109 0.15 -10.90 2.33
N GLU A 110 0.01 -10.34 1.14
CA GLU A 110 1.09 -10.17 0.18
C GLU A 110 0.91 -8.82 -0.51
N ASN A 111 1.97 -8.01 -0.60
CA ASN A 111 1.94 -6.72 -1.32
C ASN A 111 0.86 -5.71 -0.87
N ASN A 112 0.51 -5.68 0.42
CA ASN A 112 -0.60 -4.91 1.02
C ASN A 112 -1.99 -5.41 0.62
N GLU A 113 -2.11 -6.66 0.22
CA GLU A 113 -3.37 -7.27 -0.17
C GLU A 113 -3.64 -8.46 0.73
N LEU A 114 -4.86 -8.54 1.27
CA LEU A 114 -5.32 -9.61 2.15
C LEU A 114 -6.13 -10.62 1.31
N TYR A 115 -5.72 -11.87 1.41
CA TYR A 115 -6.34 -13.02 0.77
C TYR A 115 -6.93 -13.93 1.84
N VAL A 116 -8.23 -14.23 1.73
CA VAL A 116 -8.98 -15.11 2.63
C VAL A 116 -9.24 -16.43 1.89
N CYS A 117 -8.59 -17.48 2.37
CA CYS A 117 -8.65 -18.80 1.80
C CYS A 117 -9.89 -19.52 2.31
N GLY A 118 -10.92 -19.58 1.48
CA GLY A 118 -12.19 -20.24 1.80
C GLY A 118 -12.07 -21.72 2.21
N ILE A 119 -13.21 -22.39 2.32
CA ILE A 119 -13.26 -23.78 2.77
C ILE A 119 -13.17 -24.78 1.59
N ARG A 120 -12.48 -25.88 1.83
CA ARG A 120 -12.48 -27.10 1.04
C ARG A 120 -13.50 -28.08 1.64
N GLY A 121 -14.43 -28.56 0.83
CA GLY A 121 -15.46 -29.47 1.32
C GLY A 121 -16.30 -28.85 2.44
N ILE A 122 -16.73 -29.66 3.41
CA ILE A 122 -17.78 -29.23 4.34
C ILE A 122 -17.23 -28.43 5.54
N PHE A 123 -15.97 -28.62 5.95
CA PHE A 123 -15.41 -27.92 7.13
C PHE A 123 -13.89 -27.79 7.14
N ASP A 124 -13.20 -28.03 6.03
CA ASP A 124 -11.74 -28.08 6.01
C ASP A 124 -11.18 -26.77 5.42
N PRO A 125 -10.38 -25.97 6.13
CA PRO A 125 -9.82 -24.75 5.57
C PRO A 125 -8.87 -25.08 4.41
N MET A 126 -9.03 -24.41 3.26
CA MET A 126 -8.12 -24.56 2.13
C MET A 126 -6.69 -24.18 2.56
N THR A 127 -5.68 -24.93 2.10
CA THR A 127 -4.28 -24.60 2.42
C THR A 127 -3.86 -23.31 1.72
N ILE A 128 -2.87 -22.58 2.27
CA ILE A 128 -2.34 -21.36 1.61
C ILE A 128 -1.81 -21.66 0.21
N SER A 129 -1.14 -22.81 0.02
CA SER A 129 -0.60 -23.20 -1.28
C SER A 129 -1.69 -23.41 -2.32
N GLU A 130 -2.79 -24.07 -1.96
CA GLU A 130 -3.95 -24.25 -2.85
C GLU A 130 -4.62 -22.89 -3.14
N CYS A 131 -4.79 -22.07 -2.09
CA CYS A 131 -5.41 -20.75 -2.16
C CYS A 131 -4.66 -19.81 -3.11
N LYS A 132 -3.33 -19.75 -3.04
CA LYS A 132 -2.50 -18.99 -4.00
C LYS A 132 -2.66 -19.47 -5.44
N GLY A 133 -2.94 -20.76 -5.64
CA GLY A 133 -3.17 -21.32 -6.97
C GLY A 133 -4.57 -21.05 -7.53
N LEU A 134 -5.59 -20.99 -6.67
CA LEU A 134 -7.00 -20.89 -7.05
C LEU A 134 -7.57 -19.48 -6.99
N ASN A 135 -7.09 -18.65 -6.08
CA ASN A 135 -7.58 -17.29 -5.86
C ASN A 135 -6.50 -16.27 -6.24
N PRO A 136 -6.38 -15.88 -7.53
CA PRO A 136 -5.36 -14.94 -7.98
C PRO A 136 -5.68 -13.48 -7.61
N ARG A 137 -6.82 -13.22 -6.95
CA ARG A 137 -7.27 -11.87 -6.61
C ARG A 137 -7.43 -11.76 -5.09
N PRO A 138 -7.00 -10.64 -4.49
CA PRO A 138 -7.22 -10.43 -3.07
C PRO A 138 -8.69 -10.14 -2.77
N ASP A 139 -9.10 -10.48 -1.55
CA ASP A 139 -10.40 -10.10 -1.02
C ASP A 139 -10.41 -8.62 -0.61
N PHE A 140 -9.29 -8.15 -0.07
CA PHE A 140 -9.12 -6.77 0.36
C PHE A 140 -7.78 -6.16 -0.03
N GLU A 141 -7.79 -4.87 -0.35
CA GLU A 141 -6.58 -4.03 -0.36
C GLU A 141 -6.44 -3.33 0.99
N ILE A 142 -5.27 -3.43 1.63
CA ILE A 142 -4.97 -2.71 2.87
C ILE A 142 -4.57 -1.27 2.50
N ILE A 143 -5.46 -0.33 2.79
CA ILE A 143 -5.25 1.09 2.49
C ILE A 143 -4.36 1.73 3.56
N GLN A 144 -4.65 1.44 4.82
CA GLN A 144 -4.04 2.16 5.94
C GLN A 144 -4.01 1.30 7.21
N ILE A 145 -2.94 1.45 8.00
CA ILE A 145 -2.77 0.88 9.34
C ILE A 145 -2.26 2.01 10.24
N ASP A 146 -3.06 2.42 11.21
CA ASP A 146 -2.73 3.48 12.16
C ASP A 146 -2.83 2.99 13.61
N THR A 147 -2.13 3.68 14.51
CA THR A 147 -2.40 3.63 15.95
C THR A 147 -2.99 4.98 16.37
N VAL A 148 -4.15 4.95 17.02
CA VAL A 148 -4.95 6.15 17.36
C VAL A 148 -5.19 6.19 18.86
N ALA A 149 -4.94 7.35 19.46
CA ALA A 149 -5.32 7.63 20.84
C ALA A 149 -6.76 8.17 20.90
N SER A 150 -7.61 7.60 21.76
CA SER A 150 -8.94 8.12 22.01
C SER A 150 -8.87 9.50 22.69
N THR A 151 -9.69 10.44 22.24
CA THR A 151 -9.75 11.82 22.78
C THR A 151 -10.51 11.93 24.11
N SER A 152 -11.11 10.84 24.60
CA SER A 152 -11.78 10.80 25.89
C SER A 152 -10.77 10.59 27.03
N TRP A 153 -11.06 11.14 28.21
CA TRP A 153 -10.26 11.13 29.44
C TRP A 153 -9.82 9.74 29.96
N LYS A 154 -10.20 8.68 29.26
CA LYS A 154 -9.63 7.34 29.34
C LYS A 154 -8.96 7.08 27.99
N GLU A 155 -7.65 7.35 27.91
CA GLU A 155 -6.87 7.16 26.69
C GLU A 155 -6.76 5.67 26.38
N ASP A 156 -7.76 5.12 25.71
CA ASP A 156 -7.64 3.84 25.04
C ASP A 156 -6.86 4.08 23.76
N ILE A 157 -5.76 3.35 23.60
CA ILE A 157 -5.00 3.32 22.35
C ILE A 157 -5.53 2.15 21.54
N TYR A 158 -5.92 2.41 20.30
CA TYR A 158 -6.38 1.36 19.40
C TYR A 158 -5.60 1.36 18.09
N GLN A 159 -5.47 0.18 17.49
CA GLN A 159 -5.02 0.03 16.11
C GLN A 159 -6.24 0.10 15.19
N ARG A 160 -6.16 0.92 14.15
CA ARG A 160 -7.19 1.05 13.10
C ARG A 160 -6.61 0.57 11.78
N ILE A 161 -7.34 -0.31 11.09
CA ILE A 161 -6.95 -0.80 9.77
C ILE A 161 -8.11 -0.54 8.80
N GLN A 162 -7.81 0.12 7.68
CA GLN A 162 -8.77 0.39 6.61
C GLN A 162 -8.49 -0.55 5.44
N LEU A 163 -9.52 -1.29 5.06
CA LEU A 163 -9.50 -2.28 4.00
C LEU A 163 -10.47 -1.84 2.90
N ARG A 164 -10.10 -1.99 1.63
CA ARG A 164 -11.00 -1.82 0.50
C ARG A 164 -11.45 -3.17 0.00
N ASN A 165 -12.75 -3.41 -0.09
CA ASN A 165 -13.30 -4.63 -0.66
C ASN A 165 -13.03 -4.70 -2.17
N MET A 166 -12.30 -5.72 -2.59
CA MET A 166 -11.91 -5.96 -3.99
C MET A 166 -12.86 -6.93 -4.71
N MET A 167 -13.75 -7.60 -3.98
CA MET A 167 -14.66 -8.64 -4.50
C MET A 167 -16.00 -8.14 -5.04
N GLY A 168 -16.27 -6.82 -5.03
CA GLY A 168 -17.40 -6.30 -5.81
C GLY A 168 -18.01 -4.96 -5.40
N SER A 169 -17.72 -4.42 -4.21
CA SER A 169 -18.41 -3.23 -3.71
C SER A 169 -17.56 -1.95 -3.64
N ASN A 170 -16.24 -2.00 -3.82
CA ASN A 170 -15.32 -0.87 -3.59
C ASN A 170 -15.47 -0.21 -2.19
N GLU A 171 -16.18 -0.86 -1.27
CA GLU A 171 -16.50 -0.35 0.07
C GLU A 171 -15.26 -0.35 0.96
N ILE A 172 -15.24 0.59 1.91
CA ILE A 172 -14.23 0.64 2.95
C ILE A 172 -14.73 -0.10 4.18
N VAL A 173 -13.99 -1.13 4.58
CA VAL A 173 -14.17 -1.84 5.85
C VAL A 173 -13.13 -1.30 6.82
N THR A 174 -13.57 -0.83 7.98
CA THR A 174 -12.66 -0.39 9.04
C THR A 174 -12.68 -1.41 10.17
N ILE A 175 -11.52 -1.98 10.50
CA ILE A 175 -11.36 -2.88 11.64
C ILE A 175 -10.55 -2.20 12.75
N LYS A 176 -10.95 -2.41 14.00
CA LYS A 176 -10.42 -1.71 15.19
C LYS A 176 -10.05 -2.70 16.28
N LYS A 177 -8.81 -2.64 16.77
CA LYS A 177 -8.31 -3.45 17.89
C LYS A 177 -7.90 -2.55 19.06
N ILE A 178 -8.49 -2.77 20.23
CA ILE A 178 -8.03 -2.12 21.47
C ILE A 178 -6.70 -2.75 21.88
N LEU A 179 -5.68 -1.93 22.13
CA LEU A 179 -4.36 -2.41 22.54
C LEU A 179 -4.31 -2.53 24.07
N PRO A 180 -3.75 -3.62 24.62
CA PRO A 180 -3.45 -3.70 26.04
C PRO A 180 -2.41 -2.63 26.41
N ARG A 181 -2.56 -2.05 27.60
CA ARG A 181 -1.58 -1.12 28.18
C ARG A 181 -0.35 -1.84 28.71
#